data_AF-X1AJ66-F1
#
_entry.id   AF-X1AJ66-F1
#
_cell.length_a   1.000
_cell.length_b   1.000
_cell.length_c   1.000
_cell.angle_alpha   90.00
_cell.angle_beta   90.00
_cell.angle_gamma   90.00
#
_symmetry.space_group_name_H-M   'P 1'
#
loop_
_entity.id
_entity.type
_entity.pdbx_description
1 polymer ?
#
loop_
_entity_poly.entity_id
_entity_poly.type
_entity_poly.pdbx_seq_one_letter_code
_entity_poly.pdbx_strand_id
1 'polypeptide(L)'
;MIGQLNIRQLAEEREESLSPYAVKSKSSRGRLKYEEPCPVRTAFQHDRDRIIHCKSFRRLKHKTQVFIAPLGDHYVTRLTHTLEVSQIARTIARALNLNEDLAEAIALGHDLGHTPFGHVGEEVLNELYHQGFRHNEQSLRVVDLLENNGQGLNLTWEVRDGILNHSKTRVDIWGEGWGKVNTLEGEVVKISDSVAYINHDIDDAIRAGMISEGDLPLSAIVKLGNSRSLRISTMVCDIIEHSWAVRGHDKENPTITMSPEILEATNTLRKFLFERVYNIRSAQEESEKAREVVRSLYKYFNQHEDRLPAEYRFYSDEIERRVIDYIAGMSDQYALRLAEELSLTKGKAK
;
A
#
# COMPACT_ATOMS: atom_id res chain seq x y z
N MET A 1 -12.58 -38.30 -9.25
CA MET A 1 -13.66 -38.00 -8.29
C MET A 1 -13.04 -37.80 -6.93
N ILE A 2 -12.85 -36.55 -6.50
CA ILE A 2 -12.31 -36.27 -5.17
C ILE A 2 -13.50 -36.13 -4.21
N GLY A 3 -13.81 -37.19 -3.47
CA GLY A 3 -15.01 -37.30 -2.62
C GLY A 3 -14.92 -36.64 -1.24
N GLN A 4 -13.82 -35.95 -0.91
CA GLN A 4 -13.60 -35.28 0.38
C GLN A 4 -12.78 -34.00 0.22
N LEU A 5 -13.38 -32.92 -0.29
CA LEU A 5 -12.77 -31.59 -0.17
C LEU A 5 -13.77 -30.60 0.41
N ASN A 6 -14.08 -30.78 1.69
CA ASN A 6 -14.70 -29.76 2.56
C ASN A 6 -13.64 -28.95 3.33
N ILE A 7 -12.41 -28.87 2.82
CA ILE A 7 -11.30 -28.19 3.52
C ILE A 7 -11.62 -26.70 3.69
N ARG A 8 -12.19 -26.05 2.66
CA ARG A 8 -12.67 -24.67 2.79
C ARG A 8 -13.69 -24.53 3.93
N GLN A 9 -14.70 -25.41 3.95
CA GLN A 9 -15.77 -25.34 4.95
C GLN A 9 -15.23 -25.55 6.38
N LEU A 10 -14.27 -26.45 6.57
CA LEU A 10 -13.59 -26.63 7.86
C LEU A 10 -12.78 -25.38 8.27
N ALA A 11 -12.19 -24.66 7.33
CA ALA A 11 -11.52 -23.39 7.61
C ALA A 11 -12.53 -22.29 7.97
N GLU A 12 -13.65 -22.18 7.23
CA GLU A 12 -14.76 -21.28 7.52
C GLU A 12 -15.38 -21.55 8.90
N GLU A 13 -15.52 -22.82 9.29
CA GLU A 13 -16.02 -23.20 10.63
C GLU A 13 -15.08 -22.77 11.76
N ARG A 14 -13.75 -22.78 11.53
CA ARG A 14 -12.79 -22.27 12.52
C ARG A 14 -12.91 -20.77 12.72
N GLU A 15 -13.25 -20.03 11.66
CA GLU A 15 -13.49 -18.58 11.72
C GLU A 15 -14.67 -18.21 12.63
N GLU A 16 -15.57 -19.15 12.96
CA GLU A 16 -16.66 -18.91 13.91
C GLU A 16 -16.18 -18.61 15.34
N SER A 17 -14.96 -19.05 15.68
CA SER A 17 -14.29 -18.76 16.95
C SER A 17 -13.52 -17.44 16.99
N LEU A 18 -13.46 -16.71 15.85
CA LEU A 18 -12.90 -15.36 15.83
C LEU A 18 -13.75 -14.40 16.67
N SER A 19 -13.20 -13.21 16.91
CA SER A 19 -13.94 -12.12 17.52
C SER A 19 -15.34 -11.95 16.88
N PRO A 20 -16.38 -11.60 17.65
CA PRO A 20 -17.69 -11.29 17.08
C PRO A 20 -17.67 -10.10 16.10
N TYR A 21 -16.62 -9.28 16.15
CA TYR A 21 -16.39 -8.15 15.26
C TYR A 21 -15.49 -8.49 14.05
N ALA A 22 -14.87 -9.68 14.05
CA ALA A 22 -14.05 -10.13 12.94
C ALA A 22 -14.90 -10.44 11.71
N VAL A 23 -14.38 -10.14 10.54
CA VAL A 23 -15.04 -10.50 9.29
C VAL A 23 -14.78 -11.98 8.99
N LYS A 24 -15.86 -12.74 8.88
CA LYS A 24 -15.81 -14.16 8.50
C LYS A 24 -15.90 -14.29 6.98
N SER A 25 -15.06 -15.12 6.38
CA SER A 25 -15.02 -15.32 4.93
C SER A 25 -16.34 -15.89 4.39
N LYS A 26 -17.01 -16.73 5.18
CA LYS A 26 -18.35 -17.27 4.89
C LYS A 26 -19.43 -16.19 4.79
N SER A 27 -19.25 -15.05 5.48
CA SER A 27 -20.17 -13.92 5.51
C SER A 27 -19.74 -12.77 4.59
N SER A 28 -18.77 -13.01 3.69
CA SER A 28 -18.32 -12.01 2.73
C SER A 28 -19.49 -11.54 1.85
N ARG A 29 -19.48 -10.25 1.51
CA ARG A 29 -20.38 -9.63 0.52
C ARG A 29 -20.10 -10.13 -0.90
N GLY A 30 -19.04 -10.92 -1.09
CA GLY A 30 -18.72 -11.61 -2.31
C GLY A 30 -17.87 -10.77 -3.28
N ARG A 31 -17.86 -11.22 -4.54
CA ARG A 31 -17.08 -10.68 -5.65
C ARG A 31 -17.99 -9.95 -6.63
N LEU A 32 -17.42 -9.06 -7.46
CA LEU A 32 -18.20 -8.39 -8.52
C LEU A 32 -18.71 -9.38 -9.57
N LYS A 33 -17.84 -10.29 -10.01
CA LYS A 33 -18.19 -11.38 -10.92
C LYS A 33 -18.30 -12.65 -10.09
N TYR A 34 -19.43 -13.35 -10.20
CA TYR A 34 -19.62 -14.62 -9.51
C TYR A 34 -18.59 -15.65 -10.00
N GLU A 35 -18.03 -16.40 -9.07
CA GLU A 35 -17.12 -17.51 -9.33
C GLU A 35 -17.41 -18.61 -8.31
N GLU A 36 -17.32 -19.86 -8.77
CA GLU A 36 -17.46 -21.01 -7.88
C GLU A 36 -16.38 -20.97 -6.77
N PRO A 37 -16.78 -21.04 -5.49
CA PRO A 37 -15.82 -20.91 -4.41
C PRO A 37 -14.88 -22.12 -4.35
N CYS A 38 -13.60 -21.84 -4.06
CA CYS A 38 -12.53 -22.85 -4.07
C CYS A 38 -12.86 -24.00 -3.08
N PRO A 39 -12.61 -25.28 -3.42
CA PRO A 39 -12.87 -26.38 -2.48
C PRO A 39 -11.91 -26.42 -1.27
N VAL A 40 -10.79 -25.69 -1.35
CA VAL A 40 -9.71 -25.74 -0.35
C VAL A 40 -9.53 -24.44 0.42
N ARG A 41 -9.48 -23.30 -0.30
CA ARG A 41 -9.13 -21.99 0.26
C ARG A 41 -10.36 -21.17 0.58
N THR A 42 -10.33 -20.43 1.69
CA THR A 42 -11.35 -19.41 2.00
C THR A 42 -11.31 -18.28 0.98
N ALA A 43 -12.34 -17.43 0.97
CA ALA A 43 -12.44 -16.32 0.02
C ALA A 43 -11.23 -15.35 0.13
N PHE A 44 -10.78 -15.06 1.35
CA PHE A 44 -9.66 -14.15 1.61
C PHE A 44 -8.30 -14.77 1.32
N GLN A 45 -8.11 -16.07 1.59
CA GLN A 45 -6.92 -16.81 1.14
C GLN A 45 -6.79 -16.79 -0.38
N HIS A 46 -7.91 -16.95 -1.09
CA HIS A 46 -7.91 -16.91 -2.54
C HIS A 46 -7.53 -15.50 -3.06
N ASP A 47 -8.00 -14.44 -2.40
CA ASP A 47 -7.65 -13.06 -2.75
C ASP A 47 -6.17 -12.76 -2.54
N ARG A 48 -5.62 -13.17 -1.38
CA ARG A 48 -4.20 -13.08 -1.09
C ARG A 48 -3.37 -13.69 -2.21
N ASP A 49 -3.70 -14.92 -2.60
CA ASP A 49 -2.93 -15.65 -3.60
C ASP A 49 -3.01 -14.96 -4.98
N ARG A 50 -4.17 -14.41 -5.35
CA ARG A 50 -4.33 -13.61 -6.59
C ARG A 50 -3.45 -12.36 -6.60
N ILE A 51 -3.38 -11.65 -5.47
CA ILE A 51 -2.55 -10.46 -5.33
C ILE A 51 -1.08 -10.82 -5.49
N ILE A 52 -0.59 -11.84 -4.77
CA ILE A 52 0.83 -12.26 -4.83
C ILE A 52 1.28 -12.62 -6.25
N HIS A 53 0.39 -13.23 -7.04
CA HIS A 53 0.72 -13.69 -8.39
C HIS A 53 0.53 -12.63 -9.50
N CYS A 54 -0.04 -11.47 -9.20
CA CYS A 54 -0.32 -10.45 -10.22
C CYS A 54 0.96 -9.74 -10.70
N LYS A 55 0.89 -9.13 -11.90
CA LYS A 55 2.06 -8.43 -12.47
C LYS A 55 2.44 -7.24 -11.60
N SER A 56 1.47 -6.47 -11.13
CA SER A 56 1.70 -5.26 -10.34
C SER A 56 2.41 -5.55 -9.01
N PHE A 57 2.07 -6.64 -8.31
CA PHE A 57 2.77 -7.03 -7.09
C PHE A 57 4.25 -7.34 -7.34
N ARG A 58 4.56 -8.06 -8.43
CA ARG A 58 5.96 -8.32 -8.82
C ARG A 58 6.74 -7.04 -9.12
N ARG A 59 6.07 -6.02 -9.67
CA ARG A 59 6.70 -4.73 -9.98
C ARG A 59 7.06 -3.93 -8.72
N LEU A 60 6.42 -4.19 -7.57
CA LEU A 60 6.77 -3.52 -6.30
C LEU A 60 8.24 -3.75 -5.91
N LYS A 61 8.86 -4.86 -6.34
CA LYS A 61 10.30 -5.11 -6.16
C LYS A 61 11.18 -4.04 -6.82
N HIS A 62 10.68 -3.44 -7.90
CA HIS A 62 11.40 -2.48 -8.74
C HIS A 62 10.83 -1.07 -8.62
N LYS A 63 10.06 -0.80 -7.56
CA LYS A 63 9.56 0.53 -7.20
C LYS A 63 10.15 0.94 -5.87
N THR A 64 10.69 2.14 -5.84
CA THR A 64 11.26 2.74 -4.65
C THR A 64 10.15 3.18 -3.70
N GLN A 65 10.43 3.06 -2.40
CA GLN A 65 9.55 3.59 -1.35
C GLN A 65 9.72 5.10 -1.25
N VAL A 66 10.76 5.55 -0.54
CA VAL A 66 11.10 6.98 -0.37
C VAL A 66 12.33 7.37 -1.18
N PHE A 67 13.32 6.47 -1.31
CA PHE A 67 14.57 6.75 -2.02
C PHE A 67 14.50 6.42 -3.49
N ILE A 68 14.51 7.43 -4.37
CA ILE A 68 14.55 7.27 -5.83
C ILE A 68 15.90 6.65 -6.23
N ALA A 69 15.85 5.46 -6.84
CA ALA A 69 16.95 4.70 -7.42
C ALA A 69 18.30 4.81 -6.66
N PRO A 70 18.34 4.55 -5.34
CA PRO A 70 19.56 4.72 -4.58
C PRO A 70 20.58 3.68 -4.99
N LEU A 71 21.85 4.09 -5.06
CA LEU A 71 22.97 3.22 -5.44
C LEU A 71 23.32 2.16 -4.38
N GLY A 72 22.59 2.08 -3.27
CA GLY A 72 22.84 1.13 -2.18
C GLY A 72 21.93 -0.10 -2.19
N ASP A 73 22.49 -1.24 -1.81
CA ASP A 73 21.81 -2.55 -1.89
C ASP A 73 20.69 -2.76 -0.85
N HIS A 74 20.61 -1.89 0.16
CA HIS A 74 19.80 -2.11 1.37
C HIS A 74 18.60 -1.16 1.54
N TYR A 75 18.29 -0.32 0.55
CA TYR A 75 17.14 0.57 0.63
C TYR A 75 15.82 -0.17 0.46
N VAL A 76 14.80 0.30 1.17
CA VAL A 76 13.48 -0.33 1.14
C VAL A 76 12.81 -0.07 -0.21
N THR A 77 12.43 -1.17 -0.86
CA THR A 77 11.51 -1.19 -2.00
C THR A 77 10.07 -1.21 -1.48
N ARG A 78 9.10 -0.88 -2.35
CA ARG A 78 7.69 -1.04 -2.00
C ARG A 78 7.35 -2.47 -1.59
N LEU A 79 7.95 -3.47 -2.25
CA LEU A 79 7.72 -4.88 -1.89
C LEU A 79 8.13 -5.18 -0.44
N THR A 80 9.33 -4.75 -0.04
CA THR A 80 9.81 -4.96 1.34
C THR A 80 8.96 -4.22 2.36
N HIS A 81 8.50 -3.01 2.03
CA HIS A 81 7.53 -2.29 2.86
C HIS A 81 6.21 -3.06 2.98
N THR A 82 5.62 -3.48 1.86
CA THR A 82 4.37 -4.23 1.83
C THR A 82 4.45 -5.52 2.66
N LEU A 83 5.59 -6.22 2.62
CA LEU A 83 5.82 -7.41 3.45
C LEU A 83 5.90 -7.08 4.95
N GLU A 84 6.53 -5.96 5.32
CA GLU A 84 6.58 -5.48 6.70
C GLU A 84 5.18 -5.10 7.22
N VAL A 85 4.40 -4.36 6.42
CA VAL A 85 3.00 -4.03 6.74
C VAL A 85 2.18 -5.29 6.95
N SER A 86 2.32 -6.27 6.05
CA SER A 86 1.64 -7.56 6.16
C SER A 86 2.03 -8.31 7.44
N GLN A 87 3.31 -8.30 7.82
CA GLN A 87 3.78 -8.96 9.05
C GLN A 87 3.17 -8.32 10.30
N ILE A 88 3.19 -6.98 10.37
CA ILE A 88 2.64 -6.22 11.51
C ILE A 88 1.13 -6.42 11.60
N ALA A 89 0.42 -6.30 10.47
CA ALA A 89 -1.03 -6.45 10.40
C ALA A 89 -1.47 -7.84 10.86
N ARG A 90 -0.80 -8.90 10.41
CA ARG A 90 -1.09 -10.28 10.85
C ARG A 90 -0.84 -10.49 12.34
N THR A 91 0.21 -9.86 12.87
CA THR A 91 0.53 -9.94 14.30
C THR A 91 -0.57 -9.32 15.15
N ILE A 92 -1.02 -8.12 14.79
CA ILE A 92 -2.10 -7.42 15.48
C ILE A 92 -3.43 -8.18 15.31
N ALA A 93 -3.77 -8.58 14.08
CA ALA A 93 -5.02 -9.31 13.79
C ALA A 93 -5.10 -10.60 14.59
N ARG A 94 -4.03 -11.39 14.63
CA ARG A 94 -3.99 -12.64 15.42
C ARG A 94 -4.13 -12.39 16.92
N ALA A 95 -3.47 -11.37 17.45
CA ALA A 95 -3.56 -11.04 18.88
C ALA A 95 -4.97 -10.59 19.28
N LEU A 96 -5.64 -9.84 18.41
CA LEU A 96 -7.02 -9.36 18.59
C LEU A 96 -8.10 -10.36 18.12
N ASN A 97 -7.71 -11.57 17.72
CA ASN A 97 -8.61 -12.62 17.24
C ASN A 97 -9.48 -12.17 16.04
N LEU A 98 -8.91 -11.35 15.15
CA LEU A 98 -9.49 -10.91 13.88
C LEU A 98 -9.11 -11.85 12.73
N ASN A 99 -9.68 -11.64 11.54
CA ASN A 99 -9.36 -12.47 10.38
C ASN A 99 -7.96 -12.14 9.81
N GLU A 100 -6.99 -13.02 10.08
CA GLU A 100 -5.60 -12.86 9.65
C GLU A 100 -5.45 -12.86 8.12
N ASP A 101 -6.19 -13.71 7.41
CA ASP A 101 -6.11 -13.82 5.95
C ASP A 101 -6.68 -12.57 5.25
N LEU A 102 -7.73 -11.95 5.81
CA LEU A 102 -8.26 -10.66 5.32
C LEU A 102 -7.25 -9.53 5.51
N ALA A 103 -6.68 -9.40 6.71
CA ALA A 103 -5.67 -8.38 6.99
C ALA A 103 -4.44 -8.54 6.09
N GLU A 104 -3.98 -9.78 5.87
CA GLU A 104 -2.88 -10.11 4.96
C GLU A 104 -3.22 -9.73 3.51
N ALA A 105 -4.40 -10.11 3.01
CA ALA A 105 -4.80 -9.80 1.64
C ALA A 105 -4.89 -8.28 1.38
N ILE A 106 -5.46 -7.51 2.31
CA ILE A 106 -5.51 -6.05 2.23
C ILE A 106 -4.09 -5.47 2.25
N ALA A 107 -3.25 -5.90 3.20
CA ALA A 107 -1.87 -5.43 3.33
C ALA A 107 -1.04 -5.72 2.07
N LEU A 108 -1.22 -6.85 1.40
CA LEU A 108 -0.47 -7.12 0.17
C LEU A 108 -0.99 -6.33 -1.04
N GLY A 109 -2.26 -5.90 -1.02
CA GLY A 109 -2.91 -5.20 -2.12
C GLY A 109 -2.86 -3.68 -2.04
N HIS A 110 -2.58 -3.09 -0.87
CA HIS A 110 -2.76 -1.65 -0.64
C HIS A 110 -1.90 -0.77 -1.58
N ASP A 111 -0.71 -1.27 -1.92
CA ASP A 111 0.35 -0.50 -2.57
C ASP A 111 0.52 -0.78 -4.08
N LEU A 112 -0.36 -1.60 -4.67
CA LEU A 112 -0.26 -2.04 -6.07
C LEU A 112 -0.27 -0.90 -7.10
N GLY A 113 -0.96 0.20 -6.78
CA GLY A 113 -1.21 1.33 -7.65
C GLY A 113 -0.18 2.45 -7.57
N HIS A 114 0.84 2.35 -6.73
CA HIS A 114 1.84 3.41 -6.64
C HIS A 114 2.58 3.62 -7.95
N THR A 115 2.85 4.87 -8.29
CA THR A 115 3.63 5.26 -9.47
C THR A 115 5.10 4.86 -9.36
N PRO A 116 5.84 4.84 -10.48
CA PRO A 116 7.30 4.93 -10.40
C PRO A 116 7.71 6.18 -9.60
N PHE A 117 8.85 6.10 -8.92
CA PHE A 117 9.42 7.16 -8.08
C PHE A 117 8.58 7.57 -6.86
N GLY A 118 7.67 6.69 -6.41
CA GLY A 118 6.90 6.88 -5.18
C GLY A 118 6.06 8.16 -5.21
N HIS A 119 6.10 8.95 -4.13
CA HIS A 119 5.27 10.15 -3.98
C HIS A 119 5.51 11.21 -5.06
N VAL A 120 6.72 11.28 -5.63
CA VAL A 120 7.05 12.24 -6.68
C VAL A 120 6.26 11.93 -7.96
N GLY A 121 6.15 10.66 -8.34
CA GLY A 121 5.35 10.27 -9.50
C GLY A 121 3.86 10.54 -9.29
N GLU A 122 3.37 10.30 -8.08
CA GLU A 122 1.98 10.53 -7.69
C GLU A 122 1.64 12.02 -7.69
N GLU A 123 2.51 12.88 -7.12
CA GLU A 123 2.38 14.34 -7.17
C GLU A 123 2.24 14.83 -8.61
N VAL A 124 3.15 14.39 -9.49
CA VAL A 124 3.15 14.82 -10.90
C VAL A 124 1.91 14.32 -11.65
N LEU A 125 1.51 13.05 -11.50
CA LEU A 125 0.30 12.57 -12.17
C LEU A 125 -0.96 13.25 -11.64
N ASN A 126 -1.00 13.60 -10.36
CA ASN A 126 -2.11 14.34 -9.76
C ASN A 126 -2.19 15.78 -10.27
N GLU A 127 -1.06 16.43 -10.54
CA GLU A 127 -1.01 17.76 -11.18
C GLU A 127 -1.42 17.71 -12.65
N LEU A 128 -0.99 16.68 -13.39
CA LEU A 128 -1.19 16.60 -14.83
C LEU A 128 -2.59 16.14 -15.22
N TYR A 129 -3.18 15.21 -14.47
CA TYR A 129 -4.48 14.64 -14.79
C TYR A 129 -5.60 15.48 -14.19
N HIS A 130 -6.55 15.87 -15.04
CA HIS A 130 -7.62 16.79 -14.65
C HIS A 130 -8.54 16.24 -13.52
N GLN A 131 -8.64 14.92 -13.36
CA GLN A 131 -9.42 14.29 -12.27
C GLN A 131 -8.60 14.02 -11.01
N GLY A 132 -7.29 14.32 -11.02
CA GLY A 132 -6.35 14.00 -9.96
C GLY A 132 -5.96 12.52 -9.94
N PHE A 133 -4.90 12.20 -9.18
CA PHE A 133 -4.36 10.85 -9.07
C PHE A 133 -4.09 10.53 -7.60
N ARG A 134 -4.51 9.34 -7.18
CA ARG A 134 -4.21 8.79 -5.85
C ARG A 134 -3.85 7.32 -5.95
N HIS A 135 -2.78 6.93 -5.28
CA HIS A 135 -2.26 5.56 -5.34
C HIS A 135 -3.27 4.50 -4.87
N ASN A 136 -4.08 4.80 -3.84
CA ASN A 136 -5.09 3.87 -3.31
C ASN A 136 -6.25 3.62 -4.29
N GLU A 137 -6.71 4.67 -4.98
CA GLU A 137 -7.70 4.55 -6.04
C GLU A 137 -7.11 3.79 -7.24
N GLN A 138 -5.82 4.01 -7.53
CA GLN A 138 -5.10 3.25 -8.53
C GLN A 138 -4.96 1.78 -8.14
N SER A 139 -4.67 1.45 -6.87
CA SER A 139 -4.58 0.07 -6.38
C SER A 139 -5.90 -0.67 -6.57
N LEU A 140 -7.03 -0.01 -6.24
CA LEU A 140 -8.35 -0.56 -6.51
C LEU A 140 -8.58 -0.81 -8.01
N ARG A 141 -8.21 0.16 -8.85
CA ARG A 141 -8.33 0.03 -10.30
C ARG A 141 -7.46 -1.09 -10.88
N VAL A 142 -6.27 -1.32 -10.33
CA VAL A 142 -5.39 -2.44 -10.70
C VAL A 142 -6.10 -3.77 -10.46
N VAL A 143 -6.69 -3.95 -9.28
CA VAL A 143 -7.35 -5.22 -8.91
C VAL A 143 -8.74 -5.39 -9.53
N ASP A 144 -9.39 -4.32 -9.96
CA ASP A 144 -10.73 -4.37 -10.57
C ASP A 144 -10.68 -4.50 -12.09
N LEU A 145 -9.69 -3.88 -12.73
CA LEU A 145 -9.66 -3.70 -14.17
C LEU A 145 -8.33 -4.08 -14.81
N LEU A 146 -7.20 -3.53 -14.35
CA LEU A 146 -5.97 -3.55 -15.16
C LEU A 146 -5.29 -4.92 -15.23
N GLU A 147 -5.32 -5.69 -14.14
CA GLU A 147 -4.73 -7.04 -14.14
C GLU A 147 -5.51 -8.01 -15.06
N ASN A 148 -4.88 -9.14 -15.39
CA ASN A 148 -5.47 -10.19 -16.24
C ASN A 148 -6.02 -9.68 -17.58
N ASN A 149 -5.30 -8.76 -18.23
CA ASN A 149 -5.64 -8.19 -19.55
C ASN A 149 -7.00 -7.49 -19.55
N GLY A 150 -7.27 -6.62 -18.58
CA GLY A 150 -8.52 -5.87 -18.52
C GLY A 150 -9.66 -6.55 -17.74
N GLN A 151 -9.37 -7.68 -17.05
CA GLN A 151 -10.39 -8.45 -16.33
C GLN A 151 -10.37 -8.23 -14.82
N GLY A 152 -9.30 -7.65 -14.29
CA GLY A 152 -9.04 -7.55 -12.86
C GLY A 152 -8.70 -8.90 -12.22
N LEU A 153 -8.50 -8.85 -10.90
CA LEU A 153 -8.33 -10.02 -10.03
C LEU A 153 -9.68 -10.48 -9.43
N ASN A 154 -10.76 -9.73 -9.61
CA ASN A 154 -12.10 -10.03 -9.11
C ASN A 154 -12.09 -10.39 -7.61
N LEU A 155 -11.46 -9.54 -6.79
CA LEU A 155 -11.31 -9.75 -5.35
C LEU A 155 -12.65 -9.58 -4.62
N THR A 156 -12.72 -10.08 -3.39
CA THR A 156 -13.85 -9.84 -2.49
C THR A 156 -14.01 -8.36 -2.16
N TRP A 157 -15.24 -7.96 -1.83
CA TRP A 157 -15.56 -6.59 -1.47
C TRP A 157 -14.72 -6.08 -0.29
N GLU A 158 -14.48 -6.93 0.71
CA GLU A 158 -13.75 -6.56 1.93
C GLU A 158 -12.29 -6.22 1.65
N VAL A 159 -11.63 -7.00 0.79
CA VAL A 159 -10.24 -6.73 0.38
C VAL A 159 -10.17 -5.42 -0.41
N ARG A 160 -11.13 -5.21 -1.33
CA ARG A 160 -11.21 -3.98 -2.14
C ARG A 160 -11.46 -2.73 -1.29
N ASP A 161 -12.35 -2.82 -0.30
CA ASP A 161 -12.63 -1.75 0.65
C ASP A 161 -11.38 -1.37 1.46
N GLY A 162 -10.67 -2.39 1.98
CA GLY A 162 -9.41 -2.18 2.69
C GLY A 162 -8.34 -1.52 1.81
N ILE A 163 -8.17 -2.00 0.57
CA ILE A 163 -7.23 -1.42 -0.40
C ILE A 163 -7.57 0.04 -0.70
N LEU A 164 -8.85 0.38 -0.87
CA LEU A 164 -9.24 1.75 -1.17
C LEU A 164 -9.05 2.70 0.02
N ASN A 165 -9.41 2.25 1.23
CA ASN A 165 -9.56 3.13 2.39
C ASN A 165 -8.37 3.11 3.37
N HIS A 166 -7.29 2.39 3.07
CA HIS A 166 -6.10 2.35 3.93
C HIS A 166 -5.36 3.69 4.01
N SER A 167 -5.37 4.51 2.96
CA SER A 167 -4.52 5.71 2.87
C SER A 167 -5.09 6.92 3.64
N LYS A 168 -4.23 7.93 3.86
CA LYS A 168 -4.46 9.09 4.73
C LYS A 168 -4.73 10.37 3.93
N THR A 169 -5.51 11.30 4.48
CA THR A 169 -5.32 12.73 4.22
C THR A 169 -4.09 13.25 4.97
N ARG A 170 -3.36 14.21 4.40
CA ARG A 170 -2.04 14.72 4.86
C ARG A 170 -1.98 15.22 6.32
N VAL A 171 -3.10 15.37 7.02
CA VAL A 171 -3.17 16.26 8.19
C VAL A 171 -2.89 15.57 9.53
N ASP A 172 -3.29 14.30 9.78
CA ASP A 172 -2.97 13.62 11.06
C ASP A 172 -3.19 12.10 11.00
N ILE A 173 -2.56 11.32 11.91
CA ILE A 173 -2.88 9.88 12.07
C ILE A 173 -4.33 9.68 12.53
N TRP A 174 -5.09 10.73 12.89
CA TRP A 174 -6.54 10.64 13.11
C TRP A 174 -7.30 11.89 12.65
N GLY A 175 -6.73 12.67 11.72
CA GLY A 175 -7.33 13.94 11.28
C GLY A 175 -8.65 13.76 10.54
N GLU A 176 -9.47 14.82 10.50
CA GLU A 176 -10.66 14.83 9.64
C GLU A 176 -10.25 14.61 8.16
N GLY A 177 -10.83 13.59 7.53
CA GLY A 177 -10.46 13.13 6.18
C GLY A 177 -10.01 11.67 6.10
N TRP A 178 -10.08 10.92 7.20
CA TRP A 178 -9.94 9.47 7.17
C TRP A 178 -11.05 8.83 6.33
N GLY A 179 -10.69 8.15 5.23
CA GLY A 179 -11.59 7.20 4.59
C GLY A 179 -12.06 6.18 5.63
N LYS A 180 -13.38 6.07 5.82
CA LYS A 180 -13.96 5.13 6.79
C LYS A 180 -13.77 3.72 6.25
N VAL A 181 -12.85 2.98 6.86
CA VAL A 181 -12.68 1.55 6.58
C VAL A 181 -13.85 0.80 7.20
N ASN A 182 -14.41 -0.17 6.50
CA ASN A 182 -15.61 -0.87 6.95
C ASN A 182 -15.32 -2.14 7.75
N THR A 183 -14.05 -2.49 7.95
CA THR A 183 -13.59 -3.69 8.64
C THR A 183 -12.49 -3.35 9.64
N LEU A 184 -12.47 -4.01 10.79
CA LEU A 184 -11.40 -3.84 11.78
C LEU A 184 -10.07 -4.35 11.23
N GLU A 185 -10.08 -5.37 10.38
CA GLU A 185 -8.90 -5.87 9.67
C GLU A 185 -8.30 -4.80 8.76
N GLY A 186 -9.11 -4.00 8.07
CA GLY A 186 -8.63 -2.88 7.29
C GLY A 186 -8.11 -1.72 8.16
N GLU A 187 -8.71 -1.46 9.33
CA GLU A 187 -8.14 -0.52 10.33
C GLU A 187 -6.78 -1.00 10.85
N VAL A 188 -6.63 -2.31 11.09
CA VAL A 188 -5.35 -2.94 11.44
C VAL A 188 -4.30 -2.70 10.35
N VAL A 189 -4.63 -2.88 9.07
CA VAL A 189 -3.67 -2.60 7.99
C VAL A 189 -3.28 -1.13 7.95
N LYS A 190 -4.24 -0.23 8.13
CA LYS A 190 -3.99 1.22 8.13
C LYS A 190 -3.03 1.67 9.24
N ILE A 191 -3.19 1.15 10.45
CA ILE A 191 -2.27 1.46 11.54
C ILE A 191 -0.91 0.77 11.34
N SER A 192 -0.91 -0.44 10.79
CA SER A 192 0.31 -1.21 10.48
C SER A 192 1.18 -0.52 9.43
N ASP A 193 0.56 0.05 8.39
CA ASP A 193 1.22 0.87 7.38
C ASP A 193 1.97 2.05 8.03
N SER A 194 1.28 2.76 8.93
CA SER A 194 1.87 3.86 9.70
C SER A 194 3.08 3.44 10.53
N VAL A 195 3.01 2.28 11.20
CA VAL A 195 4.11 1.74 12.01
C VAL A 195 5.29 1.34 11.13
N ALA A 196 5.05 0.62 10.03
CA ALA A 196 6.11 0.19 9.12
C ALA A 196 6.85 1.39 8.52
N TYR A 197 6.08 2.31 7.91
CA TYR A 197 6.57 3.51 7.25
C TYR A 197 7.50 4.36 8.13
N ILE A 198 7.06 4.72 9.33
CA ILE A 198 7.88 5.57 10.24
C ILE A 198 9.22 4.88 10.54
N ASN A 199 9.21 3.57 10.73
CA ASN A 199 10.38 2.86 11.20
C ASN A 199 11.41 2.61 10.11
N HIS A 200 11.01 2.14 8.92
CA HIS A 200 12.00 1.96 7.86
C HIS A 200 12.46 3.28 7.24
N ASP A 201 11.64 4.34 7.26
CA ASP A 201 12.08 5.64 6.72
C ASP A 201 13.11 6.31 7.61
N ILE A 202 13.01 6.14 8.94
CA ILE A 202 14.09 6.54 9.86
C ILE A 202 15.38 5.81 9.49
N ASP A 203 15.32 4.48 9.34
CA ASP A 203 16.50 3.67 9.05
C ASP A 203 17.13 4.01 7.68
N ASP A 204 16.30 4.22 6.66
CA ASP A 204 16.76 4.60 5.32
C ASP A 204 17.32 6.04 5.29
N ALA A 205 16.73 6.97 6.05
CA ALA A 205 17.23 8.34 6.18
C ALA A 205 18.55 8.41 6.94
N ILE A 206 18.73 7.58 7.98
CA ILE A 206 20.02 7.41 8.66
C ILE A 206 21.05 6.82 7.70
N ARG A 207 20.69 5.77 6.95
CA ARG A 207 21.60 5.14 5.98
C ARG A 207 22.02 6.10 4.87
N ALA A 208 21.12 6.98 4.44
CA ALA A 208 21.40 8.03 3.47
C ALA A 208 22.19 9.22 4.05
N GLY A 209 22.49 9.23 5.35
CA GLY A 209 23.20 10.32 6.02
C GLY A 209 22.40 11.62 6.12
N MET A 210 21.07 11.57 5.95
CA MET A 210 20.20 12.74 6.04
C MET A 210 19.94 13.16 7.48
N ILE A 211 19.89 12.17 8.37
CA ILE A 211 19.71 12.32 9.81
C ILE A 211 20.63 11.32 10.51
N SER A 212 20.85 11.51 11.79
CA SER A 212 21.52 10.60 12.70
C SER A 212 20.56 10.12 13.79
N GLU A 213 20.91 9.05 14.51
CA GLU A 213 20.11 8.60 15.67
C GLU A 213 19.93 9.70 16.71
N GLY A 214 20.92 10.59 16.87
CA GLY A 214 20.87 11.71 17.80
C GLY A 214 19.95 12.86 17.37
N ASP A 215 19.55 12.91 16.10
CA ASP A 215 18.60 13.92 15.60
C ASP A 215 17.14 13.57 15.94
N LEU A 216 16.87 12.30 16.28
CA LEU A 216 15.52 11.84 16.54
C LEU A 216 14.94 12.53 17.80
N PRO A 217 13.68 13.00 17.77
CA PRO A 217 13.06 13.68 18.91
C PRO A 217 13.08 12.83 20.18
N LEU A 218 13.80 13.29 21.20
CA LEU A 218 13.90 12.58 22.48
C LEU A 218 12.54 12.29 23.11
N SER A 219 11.58 13.22 22.97
CA SER A 219 10.21 13.05 23.47
C SER A 219 9.49 11.84 22.88
N ALA A 220 9.84 11.44 21.64
CA ALA A 220 9.28 10.27 21.00
C ALA A 220 10.11 9.01 21.27
N ILE A 221 11.44 9.11 21.22
CA ILE A 221 12.34 7.97 21.41
C ILE A 221 12.31 7.42 22.84
N VAL A 222 12.13 8.26 23.85
CA VAL A 222 11.97 7.81 25.25
C VAL A 222 10.72 6.95 25.42
N LYS A 223 9.62 7.28 24.72
CA LYS A 223 8.35 6.55 24.78
C LYS A 223 8.35 5.29 23.91
N LEU A 224 8.88 5.39 22.68
CA LEU A 224 8.77 4.33 21.68
C LEU A 224 9.95 3.35 21.73
N GLY A 225 11.15 3.83 22.04
CA GLY A 225 12.39 3.07 22.02
C GLY A 225 13.44 3.62 21.05
N ASN A 226 14.70 3.29 21.32
CA ASN A 226 15.86 3.76 20.56
C ASN A 226 16.20 2.93 19.31
N SER A 227 15.80 1.65 19.27
CA SER A 227 16.02 0.78 18.10
C SER A 227 14.75 0.58 17.29
N ARG A 228 14.88 0.26 16.00
CA ARG A 228 13.75 -0.11 15.12
C ARG A 228 12.88 -1.19 15.76
N SER A 229 13.50 -2.27 16.23
CA SER A 229 12.78 -3.40 16.83
C SER A 229 11.99 -2.98 18.07
N LEU A 230 12.57 -2.13 18.92
CA LEU A 230 11.89 -1.66 20.13
C LEU A 230 10.72 -0.74 19.78
N ARG A 231 10.90 0.21 18.86
CA ARG A 231 9.81 1.10 18.38
C ARG A 231 8.63 0.31 17.84
N ILE A 232 8.89 -0.65 16.94
CA ILE A 232 7.84 -1.51 16.37
C ILE A 232 7.16 -2.30 17.48
N SER A 233 7.93 -2.94 18.37
CA SER A 233 7.36 -3.74 19.46
C SER A 233 6.49 -2.91 20.40
N THR A 234 6.94 -1.72 20.79
CA THR A 234 6.19 -0.82 21.67
C THR A 234 4.88 -0.40 21.02
N MET A 235 4.92 0.06 19.76
CA MET A 235 3.71 0.45 19.03
C MET A 235 2.75 -0.72 18.87
N VAL A 236 3.23 -1.91 18.49
CA VAL A 236 2.37 -3.09 18.28
C VAL A 236 1.73 -3.56 19.58
N CYS A 237 2.49 -3.65 20.68
CA CYS A 237 1.95 -4.02 21.99
C CYS A 237 0.90 -3.02 22.47
N ASP A 238 1.18 -1.71 22.35
CA ASP A 238 0.25 -0.65 22.75
C ASP A 238 -1.06 -0.70 21.94
N ILE A 239 -0.97 -0.92 20.62
CA ILE A 239 -2.15 -1.09 19.76
C ILE A 239 -3.01 -2.28 20.22
N ILE A 240 -2.38 -3.43 20.51
CA ILE A 240 -3.09 -4.63 20.94
C ILE A 240 -3.79 -4.39 22.29
N GLU A 241 -3.09 -3.77 23.25
CA GLU A 241 -3.62 -3.48 24.58
C GLU A 241 -4.81 -2.52 24.50
N HIS A 242 -4.68 -1.42 23.77
CA HIS A 242 -5.72 -0.40 23.66
C HIS A 242 -6.89 -0.80 22.75
N SER A 243 -6.69 -1.80 21.91
CA SER A 243 -7.72 -2.39 21.05
C SER A 243 -8.30 -3.69 21.61
N TRP A 244 -7.97 -4.10 22.84
CA TRP A 244 -8.31 -5.42 23.38
C TRP A 244 -9.82 -5.72 23.41
N ALA A 245 -10.66 -4.69 23.57
CA ALA A 245 -12.11 -4.81 23.54
C ALA A 245 -12.65 -5.43 22.24
N VAL A 246 -11.90 -5.30 21.13
CA VAL A 246 -12.19 -5.96 19.85
C VAL A 246 -12.33 -7.47 19.99
N ARG A 247 -11.75 -8.12 21.01
CA ARG A 247 -11.95 -9.56 21.24
C ARG A 247 -13.37 -9.94 21.67
N GLY A 248 -14.23 -8.99 22.01
CA GLY A 248 -15.61 -9.23 22.48
C GLY A 248 -15.85 -8.87 23.95
N HIS A 249 -15.02 -8.01 24.53
CA HIS A 249 -15.15 -7.57 25.93
C HIS A 249 -15.75 -6.16 26.00
N ASP A 250 -17.00 -6.06 26.46
CA ASP A 250 -17.69 -4.92 27.08
C ASP A 250 -17.72 -3.53 26.40
N LYS A 251 -17.30 -3.36 25.14
CA LYS A 251 -17.50 -2.10 24.40
C LYS A 251 -18.50 -2.23 23.26
N GLU A 252 -19.44 -1.29 23.18
CA GLU A 252 -20.18 -1.01 21.97
C GLU A 252 -19.24 -0.35 20.95
N ASN A 253 -19.13 -0.94 19.76
CA ASN A 253 -18.36 -0.42 18.63
C ASN A 253 -16.85 -0.22 18.90
N PRO A 254 -16.08 -1.30 19.16
CA PRO A 254 -14.65 -1.19 19.41
C PRO A 254 -13.90 -0.74 18.14
N THR A 255 -12.78 -0.05 18.32
CA THR A 255 -11.92 0.47 17.25
C THR A 255 -10.48 0.02 17.45
N ILE A 256 -9.70 0.01 16.37
CA ILE A 256 -8.24 -0.17 16.45
C ILE A 256 -7.59 1.16 16.79
N THR A 257 -6.82 1.26 17.88
CA THR A 257 -6.17 2.51 18.28
C THR A 257 -4.89 2.28 19.07
N MET A 258 -4.04 3.32 19.13
CA MET A 258 -2.97 3.47 20.10
C MET A 258 -3.48 4.20 21.35
N SER A 259 -2.73 4.14 22.45
CA SER A 259 -2.86 5.09 23.56
C SER A 259 -2.58 6.52 23.11
N PRO A 260 -3.14 7.55 23.79
CA PRO A 260 -2.82 8.94 23.50
C PRO A 260 -1.32 9.24 23.54
N GLU A 261 -0.59 8.61 24.46
CA GLU A 261 0.84 8.82 24.64
C GLU A 261 1.67 8.27 23.46
N ILE A 262 1.41 7.03 23.05
CA ILE A 262 2.12 6.39 21.94
C ILE A 262 1.74 7.03 20.61
N LEU A 263 0.47 7.44 20.46
CA LEU A 263 0.01 8.18 19.30
C LEU A 263 0.72 9.52 19.14
N GLU A 264 0.84 10.30 20.22
CA GLU A 264 1.57 11.57 20.23
C GLU A 264 3.05 11.37 19.84
N ALA A 265 3.70 10.36 20.40
CA ALA A 265 5.09 10.02 20.08
C ALA A 265 5.25 9.62 18.60
N THR A 266 4.31 8.83 18.08
CA THR A 266 4.27 8.39 16.68
C THR A 266 4.07 9.58 15.72
N ASN A 267 3.14 10.48 16.05
CA ASN A 267 2.93 11.72 15.29
C ASN A 267 4.17 12.63 15.34
N THR A 268 4.87 12.68 16.47
CA THR A 268 6.11 13.44 16.61
C THR A 268 7.19 12.94 15.66
N LEU A 269 7.43 11.62 15.58
CA LEU A 269 8.38 11.04 14.62
C LEU A 269 7.95 11.29 13.17
N ARG A 270 6.67 11.15 12.87
CA ARG A 270 6.13 11.40 11.53
C ARG A 270 6.36 12.85 11.09
N LYS A 271 6.07 13.82 11.97
CA LYS A 271 6.29 15.25 11.71
C LYS A 271 7.78 15.54 11.48
N PHE A 272 8.65 14.97 12.32
CA PHE A 272 10.10 15.09 12.17
C PHE A 272 10.58 14.56 10.81
N LEU A 273 10.15 13.36 10.40
CA LEU A 273 10.49 12.80 9.08
C LEU A 273 10.02 13.70 7.94
N PHE A 274 8.83 14.31 8.07
CA PHE A 274 8.33 15.24 7.07
C PHE A 274 9.21 16.48 6.91
N GLU A 275 9.57 17.09 8.02
CA GLU A 275 10.38 18.31 8.03
C GLU A 275 11.83 18.06 7.62
N ARG A 276 12.42 16.93 8.05
CA ARG A 276 13.86 16.67 7.93
C ARG A 276 14.25 15.72 6.80
N VAL A 277 13.30 14.93 6.30
CA VAL A 277 13.54 13.97 5.22
C VAL A 277 12.73 14.38 4.00
N TYR A 278 11.40 14.26 4.01
CA TYR A 278 10.62 14.40 2.77
C TYR A 278 10.75 15.78 2.12
N ASN A 279 10.68 16.87 2.89
CA ASN A 279 10.79 18.23 2.36
C ASN A 279 12.15 18.51 1.68
N ILE A 280 13.24 18.05 2.30
CA ILE A 280 14.59 18.24 1.74
C ILE A 280 14.71 17.45 0.44
N ARG A 281 14.17 16.23 0.42
CA ARG A 281 14.23 15.34 -0.74
C ARG A 281 13.40 15.78 -1.92
N SER A 282 12.20 16.31 -1.68
CA SER A 282 11.39 16.85 -2.75
C SER A 282 12.10 17.96 -3.54
N ALA A 283 13.11 18.61 -2.92
CA ALA A 283 13.92 19.66 -3.50
C ALA A 283 15.26 19.17 -4.10
N GLN A 284 15.57 17.87 -4.05
CA GLN A 284 16.80 17.31 -4.63
C GLN A 284 16.72 17.14 -6.16
N GLU A 285 17.89 17.14 -6.81
CA GLU A 285 18.00 16.98 -8.27
C GLU A 285 17.40 15.65 -8.76
N GLU A 286 17.55 14.55 -8.02
CA GLU A 286 16.97 13.26 -8.39
C GLU A 286 15.44 13.30 -8.45
N SER A 287 14.82 14.04 -7.54
CA SER A 287 13.37 14.25 -7.54
C SER A 287 12.94 15.05 -8.77
N GLU A 288 13.68 16.11 -9.13
CA GLU A 288 13.34 16.88 -10.34
C GLU A 288 13.50 16.05 -11.62
N LYS A 289 14.58 15.26 -11.72
CA LYS A 289 14.76 14.31 -12.83
C LYS A 289 13.59 13.32 -12.92
N ALA A 290 13.13 12.78 -11.79
CA ALA A 290 11.96 11.91 -11.75
C ALA A 290 10.68 12.62 -12.21
N ARG A 291 10.47 13.90 -11.81
CA ARG A 291 9.33 14.70 -12.28
C ARG A 291 9.37 14.90 -13.79
N GLU A 292 10.53 15.27 -14.33
CA GLU A 292 10.73 15.45 -15.78
C GLU A 292 10.45 14.17 -16.56
N VAL A 293 10.89 13.02 -16.06
CA VAL A 293 10.63 11.71 -16.66
C VAL A 293 9.14 11.43 -16.74
N VAL A 294 8.40 11.59 -15.64
CA VAL A 294 6.95 11.36 -15.61
C VAL A 294 6.22 12.33 -16.55
N ARG A 295 6.55 13.64 -16.52
CA ARG A 295 5.98 14.65 -17.43
C ARG A 295 6.26 14.33 -18.90
N SER A 296 7.47 13.90 -19.22
CA SER A 296 7.89 13.51 -20.57
C SER A 296 7.07 12.33 -21.09
N LEU A 297 6.97 11.27 -20.29
CA LEU A 297 6.19 10.07 -20.64
C LEU A 297 4.70 10.42 -20.82
N TYR A 298 4.14 11.20 -19.90
CA TYR A 298 2.75 11.66 -19.97
C TYR A 298 2.47 12.42 -21.26
N LYS A 299 3.30 13.41 -21.59
CA LYS A 299 3.16 14.20 -22.82
C LYS A 299 3.32 13.33 -24.06
N TYR A 300 4.28 12.41 -24.06
CA TYR A 300 4.54 11.54 -25.21
C TYR A 300 3.35 10.62 -25.51
N PHE A 301 2.85 9.88 -24.52
CA PHE A 301 1.78 8.91 -24.76
C PHE A 301 0.41 9.55 -25.02
N ASN A 302 0.16 10.76 -24.52
CA ASN A 302 -1.03 11.53 -24.93
C ASN A 302 -0.97 11.99 -26.40
N GLN A 303 0.23 12.15 -26.98
CA GLN A 303 0.41 12.51 -28.40
C GLN A 303 0.52 11.29 -29.32
N HIS A 304 0.79 10.10 -28.76
CA HIS A 304 1.11 8.89 -29.50
C HIS A 304 0.40 7.66 -28.90
N GLU A 305 -0.95 7.65 -28.96
CA GLU A 305 -1.78 6.55 -28.43
C GLU A 305 -1.40 5.19 -29.03
N ASP A 306 -1.02 5.18 -30.31
CA ASP A 306 -0.60 4.00 -31.07
C ASP A 306 0.66 3.33 -30.49
N ARG A 307 1.38 4.01 -29.59
CA ARG A 307 2.58 3.53 -28.91
C ARG A 307 2.29 2.94 -27.53
N LEU A 308 1.09 3.12 -26.97
CA LEU A 308 0.67 2.43 -25.74
C LEU A 308 0.66 0.91 -25.94
N PRO A 309 1.04 0.09 -24.94
CA PRO A 309 0.91 -1.35 -25.07
C PRO A 309 -0.55 -1.75 -25.33
N ALA A 310 -0.74 -2.84 -26.07
CA ALA A 310 -2.07 -3.37 -26.41
C ALA A 310 -3.00 -3.48 -25.20
N GLU A 311 -2.52 -3.99 -24.07
CA GLU A 311 -3.31 -4.15 -22.84
C GLU A 311 -3.88 -2.83 -22.29
N TYR A 312 -3.25 -1.69 -22.56
CA TYR A 312 -3.74 -0.36 -22.17
C TYR A 312 -4.55 0.35 -23.26
N ARG A 313 -4.41 -0.08 -24.52
CA ARG A 313 -5.04 0.60 -25.66
C ARG A 313 -6.53 0.26 -25.81
N PHE A 314 -6.93 -0.97 -25.44
CA PHE A 314 -8.19 -1.55 -25.91
C PHE A 314 -9.39 -1.49 -24.94
N TYR A 315 -9.27 -0.85 -23.77
CA TYR A 315 -10.44 -0.64 -22.88
C TYR A 315 -11.02 0.78 -23.00
N SER A 316 -12.28 0.93 -22.59
CA SER A 316 -13.19 2.01 -22.98
C SER A 316 -12.93 3.40 -22.39
N ASP A 317 -11.92 3.54 -21.53
CA ASP A 317 -11.66 4.81 -20.85
C ASP A 317 -11.07 5.85 -21.80
N GLU A 318 -11.03 7.11 -21.39
CA GLU A 318 -10.36 8.16 -22.16
C GLU A 318 -8.86 7.89 -22.30
N ILE A 319 -8.26 8.44 -23.36
CA ILE A 319 -6.83 8.24 -23.67
C ILE A 319 -5.95 8.63 -22.48
N GLU A 320 -6.22 9.77 -21.85
CA GLU A 320 -5.43 10.31 -20.74
C GLU A 320 -5.40 9.35 -19.55
N ARG A 321 -6.54 8.74 -19.23
CA ARG A 321 -6.67 7.70 -18.20
C ARG A 321 -5.85 6.46 -18.52
N ARG A 322 -5.85 6.01 -19.78
CA ARG A 322 -5.05 4.86 -20.25
C ARG A 322 -3.54 5.15 -20.16
N VAL A 323 -3.13 6.38 -20.47
CA VAL A 323 -1.75 6.85 -20.32
C VAL A 323 -1.31 6.80 -18.86
N ILE A 324 -2.14 7.28 -17.96
CA ILE A 324 -1.89 7.26 -16.51
C ILE A 324 -1.73 5.83 -15.99
N ASP A 325 -2.64 4.94 -16.38
CA ASP A 325 -2.58 3.54 -15.95
C ASP A 325 -1.30 2.85 -16.43
N TYR A 326 -0.84 3.17 -17.63
CA TYR A 326 0.41 2.65 -18.15
C TYR A 326 1.61 3.21 -17.39
N ILE A 327 1.68 4.52 -17.18
CA ILE A 327 2.79 5.18 -16.46
C ILE A 327 2.85 4.71 -15.01
N ALA A 328 1.72 4.71 -14.28
CA ALA A 328 1.65 4.22 -12.91
C ALA A 328 2.05 2.74 -12.80
N GLY A 329 1.78 1.96 -13.85
CA GLY A 329 2.17 0.56 -13.97
C GLY A 329 3.67 0.31 -14.17
N MET A 330 4.49 1.33 -14.47
CA MET A 330 5.92 1.15 -14.75
C MET A 330 6.75 0.92 -13.48
N SER A 331 7.87 0.22 -13.59
CA SER A 331 8.93 0.27 -12.58
C SER A 331 9.85 1.47 -12.81
N ASP A 332 10.60 1.88 -11.80
CA ASP A 332 11.43 3.10 -11.88
C ASP A 332 12.46 3.02 -13.00
N GLN A 333 13.21 1.92 -13.08
CA GLN A 333 14.21 1.72 -14.12
C GLN A 333 13.60 1.61 -15.51
N TYR A 334 12.39 1.06 -15.63
CA TYR A 334 11.72 0.99 -16.93
C TYR A 334 11.30 2.39 -17.39
N ALA A 335 10.72 3.20 -16.49
CA ALA A 335 10.34 4.57 -16.78
C ALA A 335 11.55 5.43 -17.19
N LEU A 336 12.68 5.31 -16.47
CA LEU A 336 13.92 6.01 -16.81
C LEU A 336 14.44 5.65 -18.21
N ARG A 337 14.63 4.36 -18.49
CA ARG A 337 15.12 3.89 -19.80
C ARG A 337 14.21 4.32 -20.94
N LEU A 338 12.90 4.17 -20.76
CA LEU A 338 11.92 4.53 -21.78
C LEU A 338 11.94 6.04 -22.07
N ALA A 339 12.02 6.89 -21.04
CA ALA A 339 12.12 8.33 -21.24
C ALA A 339 13.41 8.74 -21.96
N GLU A 340 14.52 8.06 -21.70
CA GLU A 340 15.80 8.28 -22.40
C GLU A 340 15.71 7.90 -23.88
N GLU A 341 15.18 6.71 -24.19
CA GLU A 341 14.96 6.23 -25.57
C GLU A 341 14.07 7.18 -26.39
N LEU A 342 13.00 7.68 -25.76
CA LEU A 342 12.06 8.64 -26.37
C LEU A 342 12.67 10.03 -26.58
N SER A 343 13.65 10.41 -25.76
CA SER A 343 14.37 11.68 -25.90
C SER A 343 15.38 11.61 -27.05
N LEU A 344 16.10 10.49 -27.19
CA LEU A 344 17.06 10.26 -28.27
C LEU A 344 16.41 10.18 -29.66
N THR A 345 15.19 9.64 -29.74
CA THR A 345 14.44 9.54 -31.01
C THR A 345 13.93 10.88 -31.50
N LYS A 346 13.56 11.81 -30.60
CA LYS A 346 13.25 13.21 -30.96
C LYS A 346 14.48 13.98 -31.47
N GLY A 347 15.67 13.65 -30.98
CA GLY A 347 16.93 14.27 -31.42
C GLY A 347 17.38 13.88 -32.83
N LYS A 348 16.91 12.74 -33.37
CA LYS A 348 17.25 12.26 -34.73
C LYS A 348 16.30 12.75 -35.82
N ALA A 349 15.23 13.45 -35.46
CA ALA A 349 14.21 13.96 -36.40
C ALA A 349 14.36 15.46 -36.71
N LYS A 350 15.53 16.05 -36.43
CA LYS A 350 15.85 17.46 -36.71
C LYS A 350 16.79 17.60 -37.88
#